data_AF-A0A251VNQ8-F1
#
_entry.id   AF-A0A251VNQ8-F1
#
_cell.length_a   1.000
_cell.length_b   1.000
_cell.length_c   1.000
_cell.angle_alpha   90.00
_cell.angle_beta   90.00
_cell.angle_gamma   90.00
#
_symmetry.space_group_name_H-M   'P 1'
#
loop_
_entity.id
_entity.type
_entity.pdbx_description
1 polymer ?
#
loop_
_entity_poly.entity_id
_entity_poly.type
_entity_poly.pdbx_seq_one_letter_code
_entity_poly.pdbx_strand_id
1 'polypeptide(L)'
;MAPLPNCGGKSPMTSRLTSVYSEVQNSRLDHPLALPSIFRNPFKVVDGPASSAAGNPDEIAKLFPSLFGQPSAMLVPSESNERGTPLKIGVVLSAGQAPGGHNVISGIFDYLQERCKGSTVYGFRGGPAGIMKGKYVVLTPEYIYPYRNQGGFDMICSGRDKIETPEQVSVIEPCLICFRFCSY
;
A
#
# COMPACT_ATOMS: atom_id res chain seq x y z
N MET A 1 -2.09 7.37 26.24
CA MET A 1 -1.14 7.04 25.17
C MET A 1 -0.34 5.83 25.65
N ALA A 2 -0.71 4.62 25.25
CA ALA A 2 0.03 3.42 25.64
C ALA A 2 1.32 3.33 24.79
N PRO A 3 2.48 2.94 25.35
CA PRO A 3 3.70 2.78 24.57
C PRO A 3 3.50 1.64 23.56
N LEU A 4 3.87 1.88 22.29
CA LEU A 4 3.99 0.79 21.31
C LEU A 4 5.04 -0.21 21.82
N PRO A 5 4.79 -1.53 21.72
CA PRO A 5 5.73 -2.53 22.20
C PRO A 5 7.07 -2.40 21.47
N ASN A 6 8.14 -2.28 22.26
CA ASN A 6 9.50 -2.20 21.79
C ASN A 6 9.95 -3.58 21.29
N CYS A 7 9.85 -3.84 19.98
CA CYS A 7 10.43 -5.03 19.36
C CYS A 7 11.87 -4.74 18.92
N GLY A 8 12.81 -4.89 19.85
CA GLY A 8 14.23 -4.98 19.53
C GLY A 8 14.56 -6.30 18.80
N GLY A 9 15.41 -6.19 17.77
CA GLY A 9 16.42 -7.20 17.44
C GLY A 9 16.00 -8.41 16.59
N LYS A 10 15.77 -8.18 15.29
CA LYS A 10 16.17 -8.99 14.11
C LYS A 10 15.45 -8.41 12.90
N SER A 11 16.15 -8.14 11.80
CA SER A 11 15.45 -7.78 10.56
C SER A 11 14.50 -8.93 10.22
N PRO A 12 13.23 -8.66 9.89
CA PRO A 12 12.31 -9.73 9.51
C PRO A 12 12.95 -10.48 8.33
N MET A 13 13.21 -11.77 8.50
CA MET A 13 13.70 -12.59 7.39
C MET A 13 12.52 -12.89 6.48
N THR A 14 12.69 -12.56 5.21
CA THR A 14 11.76 -12.95 4.13
C THR A 14 11.65 -14.47 4.05
N SER A 15 10.49 -14.97 3.59
CA SER A 15 10.30 -16.40 3.31
C SER A 15 11.05 -16.87 2.06
N ARG A 16 11.56 -15.95 1.23
CA ARG A 16 12.23 -16.27 -0.03
C ARG A 16 13.73 -16.07 0.06
N LEU A 17 14.47 -17.00 -0.54
CA LEU A 17 15.91 -16.95 -0.70
C LEU A 17 16.23 -16.88 -2.20
N THR A 18 16.90 -15.82 -2.64
CA THR A 18 17.27 -15.65 -4.06
C THR A 18 18.26 -16.73 -4.54
N SER A 19 19.01 -17.33 -3.62
CA SER A 19 19.96 -18.41 -3.93
C SER A 19 19.33 -19.67 -4.52
N VAL A 20 18.01 -19.86 -4.37
CA VAL A 20 17.27 -21.01 -4.94
C VAL A 20 16.45 -20.64 -6.17
N TYR A 21 16.59 -19.42 -6.68
CA TYR A 21 15.85 -18.96 -7.86
C TYR A 21 16.40 -19.56 -9.14
N SER A 22 15.50 -19.88 -10.07
CA SER A 22 15.88 -20.20 -11.44
C SER A 22 16.54 -19.02 -12.14
N GLU A 23 17.22 -19.28 -13.25
CA GLU A 23 17.85 -18.24 -14.10
C GLU A 23 16.85 -17.15 -14.52
N VAL A 24 15.63 -17.55 -14.89
CA VAL A 24 14.57 -16.60 -15.28
C VAL A 24 14.10 -15.76 -14.10
N GLN A 25 13.93 -16.35 -12.91
CA GLN A 25 13.54 -15.60 -11.72
C GLN A 25 14.60 -14.57 -11.33
N ASN A 26 15.88 -14.97 -11.37
CA ASN A 26 17.00 -14.07 -11.08
C ASN A 26 17.10 -12.93 -12.09
N SER A 27 17.04 -13.21 -13.39
CA SER A 27 17.08 -12.17 -14.42
C SER A 27 15.89 -11.20 -14.36
N ARG A 28 14.76 -11.62 -13.75
CA ARG A 28 13.59 -10.77 -13.54
C ARG A 28 13.68 -9.87 -12.32
N LEU A 29 14.51 -10.15 -11.32
CA LEU A 29 14.62 -9.32 -10.11
C LEU A 29 14.90 -7.84 -10.45
N ASP A 30 15.84 -7.61 -11.36
CA ASP A 30 16.29 -6.27 -11.77
C ASP A 30 15.67 -5.79 -13.08
N HIS A 31 14.64 -6.47 -13.58
CA HIS A 31 14.00 -6.08 -14.84
C HIS A 31 13.31 -4.71 -14.68
N PRO A 32 13.68 -3.71 -15.51
CA PRO A 32 13.09 -2.38 -15.42
C PRO A 32 11.63 -2.40 -15.88
N LEU A 33 10.75 -1.82 -15.06
CA LEU A 33 9.34 -1.67 -15.41
C LEU A 33 9.11 -0.35 -16.14
N ALA A 34 8.29 -0.39 -17.18
CA ALA A 34 7.88 0.81 -17.90
C ALA A 34 6.97 1.67 -17.01
N LEU A 35 7.54 2.74 -16.45
CA LEU A 35 6.76 3.76 -15.74
C LEU A 35 6.16 4.77 -16.73
N PRO A 36 4.91 5.20 -16.52
CA PRO A 36 4.33 6.35 -17.22
C PRO A 36 5.26 7.57 -17.12
N SER A 37 5.35 8.34 -18.20
CA SER A 37 6.29 9.47 -18.32
C SER A 37 6.12 10.52 -17.22
N ILE A 38 4.89 10.71 -16.74
CA ILE A 38 4.58 11.67 -15.66
C ILE A 38 5.30 11.36 -14.35
N PHE A 39 5.62 10.09 -14.07
CA PHE A 39 6.33 9.70 -12.85
C PHE A 39 7.85 9.89 -12.93
N ARG A 40 8.39 10.19 -14.12
CA ARG A 40 9.83 10.43 -14.31
C ARG A 40 10.25 11.84 -13.91
N ASN A 41 9.31 12.78 -13.91
CA ASN A 41 9.51 14.19 -13.62
C ASN A 41 8.64 14.60 -12.42
N PRO A 42 8.92 15.75 -11.78
CA PRO A 42 8.04 16.26 -10.75
C PRO A 42 6.63 16.53 -11.32
N PHE A 43 5.62 16.25 -10.52
CA PHE A 43 4.22 16.43 -10.88
C PHE A 43 3.45 16.99 -9.68
N LYS A 44 2.32 17.63 -9.97
CA LYS A 44 1.34 18.04 -8.97
C LYS A 44 0.02 17.32 -9.22
N VAL A 45 -0.69 17.06 -8.14
CA VAL A 45 -2.06 16.56 -8.19
C VAL A 45 -2.98 17.78 -8.27
N VAL A 46 -3.90 17.78 -9.24
CA VAL A 46 -4.94 18.80 -9.37
C VAL A 46 -6.31 18.12 -9.40
N ASP A 47 -7.32 18.84 -8.92
CA ASP A 47 -8.70 18.37 -8.95
C ASP A 47 -9.21 18.38 -10.39
N GLY A 48 -9.76 17.23 -10.79
CA GLY A 48 -10.51 17.03 -12.01
C GLY A 48 -12.03 17.16 -11.77
N PRO A 49 -12.86 16.66 -12.70
CA PRO A 49 -14.31 16.71 -12.54
C PRO A 49 -14.79 15.90 -11.32
N ALA A 50 -15.92 16.33 -10.76
CA ALA A 50 -16.61 15.63 -9.69
C ALA A 50 -16.97 14.20 -10.11
N SER A 51 -16.76 13.26 -9.20
CA SER A 51 -17.14 11.87 -9.42
C SER A 51 -18.65 11.66 -9.24
N SER A 52 -19.16 10.56 -9.80
CA SER A 52 -20.52 10.09 -9.55
C SER A 52 -20.54 8.56 -9.54
N ALA A 53 -21.69 7.97 -9.24
CA ALA A 53 -21.88 6.53 -9.25
C ALA A 53 -22.41 6.04 -10.60
N ALA A 54 -22.00 4.83 -11.00
CA ALA A 54 -22.49 4.18 -12.23
C ALA A 54 -23.98 3.79 -12.16
N GLY A 55 -24.54 3.65 -10.95
CA GLY A 55 -25.96 3.38 -10.71
C GLY A 55 -26.38 3.89 -9.33
N ASN A 56 -27.66 4.23 -9.19
CA ASN A 56 -28.31 4.73 -7.96
C ASN A 56 -27.55 5.88 -7.24
N PRO A 57 -27.22 6.99 -7.93
CA PRO A 57 -26.43 8.07 -7.35
C PRO A 57 -27.07 8.69 -6.10
N ASP A 58 -28.40 8.85 -6.08
CA ASP A 58 -29.10 9.45 -4.94
C ASP A 58 -29.05 8.58 -3.68
N GLU A 59 -29.05 7.26 -3.82
CA GLU A 59 -28.94 6.33 -2.69
C GLU A 59 -27.51 6.30 -2.15
N ILE A 60 -26.52 6.24 -3.06
CA ILE A 60 -25.11 6.23 -2.70
C ILE A 60 -24.70 7.56 -2.06
N ALA A 61 -25.24 8.69 -2.53
CA ALA A 61 -25.00 9.99 -1.91
C ALA A 61 -25.48 10.05 -0.46
N LYS A 62 -26.61 9.39 -0.15
CA LYS A 62 -27.13 9.29 1.24
C LYS A 62 -26.24 8.42 2.13
N LEU A 63 -25.67 7.35 1.57
CA LEU A 63 -24.78 6.44 2.31
C LEU A 63 -23.40 7.05 2.56
N PHE A 64 -22.87 7.83 1.61
CA PHE A 64 -21.51 8.37 1.67
C PHE A 64 -21.48 9.91 1.57
N PRO A 65 -22.14 10.65 2.48
CA PRO A 65 -22.31 12.10 2.36
C PRO A 65 -20.99 12.88 2.35
N SER A 66 -19.93 12.32 2.94
CA SER A 66 -18.61 12.96 3.03
C SER A 66 -17.68 12.63 1.85
N LEU A 67 -18.03 11.64 1.02
CA LEU A 67 -17.16 11.13 -0.06
C LEU A 67 -17.80 11.23 -1.45
N PHE A 68 -19.14 11.16 -1.53
CA PHE A 68 -19.83 11.24 -2.80
C PHE A 68 -19.60 12.60 -3.47
N GLY A 69 -19.27 12.59 -4.77
CA GLY A 69 -19.03 13.80 -5.53
C GLY A 69 -17.63 14.39 -5.39
N GLN A 70 -16.71 13.75 -4.65
CA GLN A 70 -15.32 14.23 -4.57
C GLN A 70 -14.68 14.31 -5.97
N PRO A 71 -13.83 15.33 -6.21
CA PRO A 71 -13.17 15.49 -7.50
C PRO A 71 -12.22 14.32 -7.78
N SER A 72 -12.14 13.93 -9.05
CA SER A 72 -11.11 13.01 -9.52
C SER A 72 -9.72 13.64 -9.39
N ALA A 73 -8.68 12.82 -9.21
CA ALA A 73 -7.30 13.32 -9.15
C ALA A 73 -6.65 13.24 -10.53
N MET A 74 -6.07 14.35 -10.99
CA MET A 74 -5.28 14.41 -12.22
C MET A 74 -3.84 14.75 -11.92
N LEU A 75 -2.90 14.07 -12.59
CA LEU A 75 -1.47 14.35 -12.48
C LEU A 75 -1.06 15.27 -13.62
N VAL A 76 -0.48 16.43 -13.30
CA VAL A 76 0.06 17.36 -14.28
C VAL A 76 1.53 17.64 -14.00
N PRO A 77 2.37 17.86 -15.03
CA PRO A 77 3.76 18.20 -14.84
C PRO A 77 3.93 19.42 -13.92
N SER A 78 5.00 19.40 -13.12
CA SER A 78 5.38 20.51 -12.25
C SER A 78 6.88 20.77 -12.37
N GLU A 79 7.29 22.01 -12.14
CA GLU A 79 8.71 22.39 -12.01
C GLU A 79 9.20 22.26 -10.57
N SER A 80 8.29 22.21 -9.60
CA SER A 80 8.63 22.08 -8.18
C SER A 80 9.05 20.64 -7.85
N ASN A 81 10.30 20.48 -7.43
CA ASN A 81 10.86 19.19 -7.01
C ASN A 81 10.87 19.04 -5.48
N GLU A 82 9.78 19.46 -4.85
CA GLU A 82 9.66 19.42 -3.40
C GLU A 82 9.63 17.97 -2.91
N ARG A 83 10.47 17.67 -1.92
CA ARG A 83 10.48 16.36 -1.28
C ARG A 83 9.32 16.29 -0.30
N GLY A 84 8.61 15.17 -0.31
CA GLY A 84 7.56 14.90 0.66
C GLY A 84 8.13 14.71 2.05
N THR A 85 7.30 14.95 3.06
CA THR A 85 7.63 14.63 4.45
C THR A 85 7.65 13.11 4.65
N PRO A 86 8.41 12.59 5.64
CA PRO A 86 8.37 11.18 6.01
C PRO A 86 6.95 10.70 6.32
N LEU A 87 6.55 9.55 5.78
CA LEU A 87 5.22 8.96 5.94
C LEU A 87 5.30 7.58 6.61
N LYS A 88 4.23 7.20 7.30
CA LYS A 88 4.00 5.84 7.80
C LYS A 88 2.87 5.22 6.99
N ILE A 89 3.21 4.28 6.11
CA ILE A 89 2.26 3.71 5.15
C ILE A 89 1.98 2.25 5.51
N GLY A 90 0.71 1.90 5.67
CA GLY A 90 0.26 0.51 5.81
C GLY A 90 -0.17 -0.07 4.47
N VAL A 91 0.27 -1.29 4.14
CA VAL A 91 -0.15 -2.02 2.95
C VAL A 91 -0.75 -3.38 3.32
N VAL A 92 -1.79 -3.79 2.61
CA VAL A 92 -2.47 -5.07 2.80
C VAL A 92 -2.81 -5.67 1.44
N LEU A 93 -2.65 -6.98 1.29
CA LEU A 93 -3.14 -7.72 0.12
C LEU A 93 -4.45 -8.42 0.52
N SER A 94 -5.54 -8.08 -0.15
CA SER A 94 -6.85 -8.69 0.08
C SER A 94 -7.22 -9.60 -1.09
N ALA A 95 -8.14 -10.53 -0.85
CA ALA A 95 -8.70 -11.45 -1.83
C ALA A 95 -7.68 -12.45 -2.44
N GLY A 96 -8.06 -13.03 -3.58
CA GLY A 96 -7.26 -14.05 -4.29
C GLY A 96 -5.99 -13.46 -4.90
N GLN A 97 -4.99 -14.32 -5.07
CA GLN A 97 -3.71 -13.90 -5.67
C GLN A 97 -3.89 -13.45 -7.12
N ALA A 98 -3.22 -12.36 -7.46
CA ALA A 98 -3.10 -11.87 -8.82
C ALA A 98 -1.62 -11.54 -9.12
N PRO A 99 -1.12 -11.83 -10.33
CA PRO A 99 0.22 -11.40 -10.73
C PRO A 99 0.38 -9.88 -10.60
N GLY A 100 1.49 -9.43 -10.02
CA GLY A 100 1.82 -8.00 -9.89
C GLY A 100 1.62 -7.39 -8.51
N GLY A 101 1.00 -8.08 -7.55
CA GLY A 101 0.81 -7.54 -6.19
C GLY A 101 2.12 -7.16 -5.49
N HIS A 102 3.19 -7.95 -5.67
CA HIS A 102 4.52 -7.61 -5.15
C HIS A 102 5.09 -6.34 -5.78
N ASN A 103 4.80 -6.08 -7.05
CA ASN A 103 5.27 -4.89 -7.75
C ASN A 103 4.54 -3.63 -7.30
N VAL A 104 3.26 -3.74 -6.91
CA VAL A 104 2.54 -2.62 -6.29
C VAL A 104 3.24 -2.20 -5.00
N ILE A 105 3.55 -3.16 -4.12
CA ILE A 105 4.25 -2.88 -2.85
C ILE A 105 5.65 -2.33 -3.12
N SER A 106 6.39 -2.92 -4.07
CA SER A 106 7.73 -2.47 -4.45
C SER A 106 7.71 -1.03 -4.99
N GLY A 107 6.75 -0.68 -5.84
CA GLY A 107 6.61 0.67 -6.40
C GLY A 107 6.26 1.73 -5.35
N ILE A 108 5.36 1.39 -4.39
CA ILE A 108 5.08 2.26 -3.24
C ILE A 108 6.36 2.47 -2.42
N PHE A 109 7.10 1.40 -2.13
CA PHE A 109 8.33 1.47 -1.39
C PHE A 109 9.37 2.35 -2.09
N ASP A 110 9.62 2.12 -3.38
CA ASP A 110 10.59 2.87 -4.17
C ASP A 110 10.25 4.36 -4.23
N TYR A 111 8.98 4.68 -4.49
CA TYR A 111 8.52 6.06 -4.51
C TYR A 111 8.76 6.77 -3.17
N LEU A 112 8.45 6.11 -2.06
CA LEU A 112 8.66 6.67 -0.72
C LEU A 112 10.14 6.85 -0.40
N GLN A 113 11.01 5.91 -0.76
CA GLN A 113 12.45 6.05 -0.54
C GLN A 113 13.07 7.14 -1.41
N GLU A 114 12.55 7.38 -2.61
CA GLU A 114 13.03 8.43 -3.51
C GLU A 114 12.53 9.81 -3.09
N ARG A 115 11.22 9.94 -2.83
CA ARG A 115 10.53 11.23 -2.71
C ARG A 115 10.19 11.65 -1.28
N CYS A 116 10.05 10.70 -0.36
CA CYS A 116 9.64 10.91 1.03
C CYS A 116 10.62 10.21 2.00
N LYS A 117 11.91 10.54 1.92
CA LYS A 117 12.98 9.87 2.70
C LYS A 117 12.65 9.83 4.19
N GLY A 118 12.93 8.69 4.82
CA GLY A 118 12.57 8.43 6.22
C GLY A 118 11.17 7.84 6.41
N SER A 119 10.44 7.59 5.31
CA SER A 119 9.17 6.87 5.37
C SER A 119 9.36 5.40 5.74
N THR A 120 8.36 4.86 6.44
CA THR A 120 8.30 3.45 6.84
C THR A 120 7.07 2.79 6.24
N VAL A 121 7.25 1.60 5.65
CA VAL A 121 6.16 0.80 5.09
C VAL A 121 5.90 -0.42 5.97
N TYR A 122 4.65 -0.59 6.38
CA TYR A 122 4.17 -1.67 7.23
C TYR A 122 3.29 -2.61 6.40
N GLY A 123 3.72 -3.86 6.22
CA GLY A 123 2.95 -4.89 5.53
C GLY A 123 2.10 -5.71 6.50
N PHE A 124 0.78 -5.56 6.46
CA PHE A 124 -0.16 -6.34 7.28
C PHE A 124 -0.28 -7.78 6.76
N ARG A 125 -0.10 -8.75 7.65
CA ARG A 125 0.01 -10.16 7.27
C ARG A 125 -1.34 -10.86 7.23
N GLY A 126 -1.61 -11.58 6.14
CA GLY A 126 -2.80 -12.42 5.99
C GLY A 126 -4.09 -11.62 5.75
N GLY A 127 -3.99 -10.52 5.00
CA GLY A 127 -5.14 -9.70 4.62
C GLY A 127 -5.74 -8.87 5.76
N PRO A 128 -7.04 -8.52 5.67
CA PRO A 128 -7.70 -7.63 6.64
C PRO A 128 -7.68 -8.15 8.08
N ALA A 129 -7.66 -9.48 8.30
CA ALA A 129 -7.45 -10.06 9.63
C ALA A 129 -6.10 -9.66 10.25
N GLY A 130 -5.07 -9.40 9.45
CA GLY A 130 -3.80 -8.86 9.90
C GLY A 130 -3.94 -7.48 10.50
N ILE A 131 -4.79 -6.63 9.91
CA ILE A 131 -5.07 -5.27 10.41
C ILE A 131 -5.77 -5.36 11.76
N MET A 132 -6.86 -6.14 11.85
CA MET A 132 -7.63 -6.30 13.10
C MET A 132 -6.79 -6.88 14.25
N LYS A 133 -5.79 -7.72 13.94
CA LYS A 133 -4.92 -8.34 14.94
C LYS A 133 -3.62 -7.57 15.19
N GLY A 134 -3.41 -6.42 14.53
CA GLY A 134 -2.16 -5.66 14.58
C GLY A 134 -0.93 -6.46 14.13
N LYS A 135 -1.13 -7.46 13.24
CA LYS A 135 -0.06 -8.33 12.73
C LYS A 135 0.53 -7.75 11.46
N TYR A 136 1.66 -7.09 11.59
CA TYR A 136 2.40 -6.52 10.46
C TYR A 136 3.91 -6.79 10.57
N VAL A 137 4.61 -6.54 9.47
CA VAL A 137 6.07 -6.51 9.40
C VAL A 137 6.52 -5.19 8.78
N VAL A 138 7.66 -4.68 9.22
CA VAL A 138 8.30 -3.53 8.56
C VAL A 138 8.98 -4.03 7.29
N LEU A 139 8.64 -3.43 6.15
CA LEU A 139 9.24 -3.79 4.87
C LEU A 139 10.55 -3.04 4.69
N THR A 140 11.65 -3.77 4.52
CA THR A 140 12.99 -3.24 4.25
C THR A 140 13.41 -3.56 2.82
N PRO A 141 14.48 -2.93 2.28
CA PRO A 141 14.99 -3.26 0.95
C PRO A 141 15.29 -4.76 0.80
N GLU A 142 15.90 -5.37 1.81
CA GLU A 142 16.27 -6.79 1.82
C GLU A 142 15.04 -7.69 1.91
N TYR A 143 14.00 -7.25 2.61
CA TYR A 143 12.73 -7.97 2.68
C TYR A 143 12.01 -7.97 1.33
N ILE A 144 11.98 -6.83 0.63
CA ILE A 144 11.24 -6.67 -0.63
C ILE A 144 11.98 -7.28 -1.81
N TYR A 145 13.31 -7.17 -1.85
CA TYR A 145 14.14 -7.50 -3.02
C TYR A 145 13.80 -8.86 -3.65
N PRO A 146 13.69 -9.98 -2.91
CA PRO A 146 13.39 -11.28 -3.51
C PRO A 146 12.02 -11.36 -4.19
N TYR A 147 11.07 -10.50 -3.83
CA TYR A 147 9.73 -10.50 -4.40
C TYR A 147 9.59 -9.61 -5.64
N ARG A 148 10.62 -8.83 -6.01
CA ARG A 148 10.56 -7.96 -7.19
C ARG A 148 10.30 -8.76 -8.44
N ASN A 149 9.28 -8.33 -9.19
CA ASN A 149 8.86 -8.95 -10.46
C ASN A 149 8.49 -10.43 -10.35
N GLN A 150 8.17 -10.89 -9.14
CA GLN A 150 7.70 -12.25 -8.91
C GLN A 150 6.17 -12.30 -8.81
N GLY A 151 5.61 -13.48 -9.09
CA GLY A 151 4.19 -13.75 -8.88
C GLY A 151 3.87 -14.12 -7.43
N GLY A 152 2.57 -14.13 -7.12
CA GLY A 152 2.02 -14.52 -5.81
C GLY A 152 1.78 -13.33 -4.88
N PHE A 153 1.23 -13.62 -3.71
CA PHE A 153 0.98 -12.66 -2.61
C PHE A 153 1.72 -13.05 -1.32
N ASP A 154 2.66 -13.99 -1.39
CA ASP A 154 3.35 -14.60 -0.25
C ASP A 154 4.36 -13.69 0.48
N MET A 155 4.56 -12.45 0.02
CA MET A 155 5.34 -11.42 0.74
C MET A 155 4.71 -11.09 2.10
N ILE A 156 3.39 -10.92 2.12
CA ILE A 156 2.61 -10.64 3.35
C ILE A 156 1.39 -11.56 3.49
N CYS A 157 1.13 -12.43 2.51
CA CYS A 157 -0.08 -13.24 2.38
C CYS A 157 -1.36 -12.40 2.26
N SER A 158 -2.41 -12.98 1.69
CA SER A 158 -3.73 -12.35 1.64
C SER A 158 -4.75 -13.08 2.50
N GLY A 159 -5.90 -12.43 2.66
CA GLY A 159 -7.05 -12.93 3.39
C GLY A 159 -8.34 -12.43 2.73
N ARG A 160 -9.47 -13.01 3.11
CA ARG A 160 -10.80 -12.66 2.60
C ARG A 160 -11.72 -12.12 3.69
N ASP A 161 -11.17 -11.85 4.86
CA ASP A 161 -11.90 -11.31 6.00
C ASP A 161 -12.51 -9.97 5.64
N LYS A 162 -13.74 -9.75 6.11
CA LYS A 162 -14.46 -8.50 5.96
C LYS A 162 -14.46 -7.75 7.30
N ILE A 163 -14.39 -6.44 7.22
CA ILE A 163 -14.60 -5.53 8.35
C ILE A 163 -16.02 -5.01 8.19
N GLU A 164 -16.93 -5.43 9.06
CA GLU A 164 -18.36 -5.11 8.95
C GLU A 164 -18.91 -4.56 10.27
N THR A 165 -18.40 -5.00 11.43
CA THR A 165 -18.95 -4.59 12.73
C THR A 165 -18.25 -3.33 13.28
N PRO A 166 -18.96 -2.44 13.99
CA PRO A 166 -18.37 -1.25 14.62
C PRO A 166 -17.18 -1.57 15.55
N GLU A 167 -17.21 -2.72 16.21
CA GLU A 167 -16.12 -3.20 17.07
C GLU A 167 -14.87 -3.46 16.23
N GLN A 168 -15.00 -4.07 15.05
CA GLN A 168 -13.86 -4.27 14.14
C GLN A 168 -13.29 -2.93 13.67
N VAL A 169 -14.15 -1.93 13.39
CA VAL A 169 -13.73 -0.58 12.98
C VAL A 169 -12.95 0.13 14.08
N SER A 170 -13.46 0.10 15.30
CA SER A 170 -12.77 0.75 16.43
C SER A 170 -11.42 0.11 16.77
N VAL A 171 -11.27 -1.20 16.53
CA VAL A 171 -9.99 -1.90 16.72
C VAL A 171 -8.94 -1.48 15.69
N ILE A 172 -9.35 -1.22 14.45
CA ILE A 172 -8.43 -0.86 13.36
C ILE A 172 -8.13 0.64 13.30
N GLU A 173 -9.02 1.49 13.82
CA GLU A 173 -8.88 2.95 13.78
C GLU A 173 -7.50 3.42 14.30
N PRO A 174 -6.98 2.96 15.46
CA PRO A 174 -5.64 3.34 15.93
C PRO A 174 -4.50 2.93 14.99
N CYS A 175 -4.66 1.83 14.25
CA CYS A 175 -3.68 1.36 13.27
C CYS A 175 -3.78 2.12 11.94
N LEU A 176 -4.95 2.70 11.64
CA LEU A 176 -5.29 3.37 10.38
C LEU A 176 -5.28 4.89 10.48
N ILE A 177 -4.98 5.50 11.63
CA ILE A 177 -5.02 6.97 11.87
C ILE A 177 -4.06 7.82 10.97
N CYS A 178 -3.42 7.25 9.94
CA CYS A 178 -2.83 8.01 8.83
C CYS A 178 -3.57 7.90 7.48
N PHE A 179 -4.66 7.13 7.38
CA PHE A 179 -5.50 7.02 6.19
C PHE A 179 -6.98 7.08 6.59
N ARG A 180 -7.63 8.17 6.19
CA ARG A 180 -9.07 8.35 6.26
C ARG A 180 -9.72 7.42 5.22
N PHE A 181 -9.89 6.14 5.54
CA PHE A 181 -10.74 5.21 4.80
C PHE A 181 -11.99 4.93 5.65
N CYS A 182 -13.14 5.26 5.07
CA CYS A 182 -14.47 5.00 5.61
C CYS A 182 -14.67 3.50 5.86
N SER A 183 -15.24 3.17 7.01
CA SER A 183 -15.92 1.90 7.21
C SER A 183 -17.41 2.05 6.91
N TYR A 184 -17.99 0.90 6.52
CA TYR A 184 -19.37 0.62 6.12
C TYR A 184 -20.45 1.17 7.04
#